data_AF-A0A960VDB6-F1
#
_entry.id   AF-A0A960VDB6-F1
#
_cell.length_a   1.000
_cell.length_b   1.000
_cell.length_c   1.000
_cell.angle_alpha   90.00
_cell.angle_beta   90.00
_cell.angle_gamma   90.00
#
_symmetry.space_group_name_H-M   'P 1'
#
loop_
_entity.id
_entity.type
_entity.pdbx_description
1 polymer ?
#
loop_
_entity_poly.entity_id
_entity_poly.type
_entity_poly.pdbx_seq_one_letter_code
_entity_poly.pdbx_strand_id
1 'polypeptide(L)'
;MQDNKVPNPNGRKGGEKHQNKVKEVVVQVEKKGLLASLEHFLKLVTGKRKFIDVAGLDSEGNEIEYHQVGKETKKGLPVKRERDTIEEISNSKDVEIYFHPYNKE
;
A
#
# COMPACT_ATOMS: atom_id res chain seq x y z
N MET A 1 -34.47 -2.95 -13.02
CA MET A 1 -33.19 -3.59 -12.65
C MET A 1 -32.31 -2.46 -12.15
N GLN A 2 -31.90 -2.51 -10.88
CA GLN A 2 -31.23 -1.39 -10.22
C GLN A 2 -29.74 -1.48 -10.57
N ASP A 3 -29.27 -0.63 -11.49
CA ASP A 3 -27.85 -0.49 -11.82
C ASP A 3 -27.11 0.01 -10.59
N ASN A 4 -26.56 -0.92 -9.80
CA ASN A 4 -25.58 -0.60 -8.77
C ASN A 4 -24.37 0.01 -9.48
N LYS A 5 -24.36 1.35 -9.61
CA LYS A 5 -23.18 2.14 -9.97
C LYS A 5 -22.10 1.81 -8.96
N VAL A 6 -21.25 0.84 -9.27
CA VAL A 6 -20.03 0.55 -8.53
C VAL A 6 -19.25 1.87 -8.52
N PRO A 7 -19.04 2.52 -7.36
CA PRO A 7 -18.59 3.91 -7.32
C PRO A 7 -17.16 4.15 -7.85
N ASN A 8 -16.46 3.09 -8.26
CA ASN A 8 -15.21 3.16 -9.00
C ASN A 8 -15.10 1.94 -9.95
N PRO A 9 -14.99 2.12 -11.28
CA PRO A 9 -14.87 0.99 -12.23
C PRO A 9 -13.66 0.08 -11.95
N ASN A 10 -12.68 0.54 -11.17
CA ASN A 10 -11.48 -0.22 -10.83
C ASN A 10 -11.49 -0.83 -9.40
N GLY A 11 -12.60 -0.71 -8.67
CA GLY A 11 -12.78 -1.36 -7.36
C GLY A 11 -11.63 -1.12 -6.37
N ARG A 12 -11.12 -2.22 -5.78
CA ARG A 12 -10.04 -2.24 -4.78
C ARG A 12 -8.65 -1.91 -5.36
N LYS A 13 -8.44 -2.08 -6.67
CA LYS A 13 -7.13 -1.90 -7.33
C LYS A 13 -6.75 -0.43 -7.56
N GLY A 14 -7.65 0.50 -7.27
CA GLY A 14 -7.46 1.92 -7.54
C GLY A 14 -7.49 2.25 -9.04
N GLY A 15 -7.53 3.54 -9.35
CA GLY A 15 -7.49 4.02 -10.75
C GLY A 15 -6.11 3.84 -11.40
N GLU A 16 -6.01 4.11 -12.70
CA GLU A 16 -4.76 3.92 -13.47
C GLU A 16 -3.53 4.60 -12.83
N LYS A 17 -3.69 5.83 -12.31
CA LYS A 17 -2.61 6.53 -11.57
C LYS A 17 -2.10 5.73 -10.36
N HIS A 18 -3.00 5.08 -9.62
CA HIS A 18 -2.64 4.24 -8.49
C HIS A 18 -1.86 3.00 -8.96
N GLN A 19 -2.37 2.31 -9.98
CA GLN A 19 -1.74 1.11 -10.53
C GLN A 19 -0.36 1.41 -11.12
N ASN A 20 -0.19 2.55 -11.78
CA ASN A 20 1.12 2.97 -12.30
C ASN A 20 2.11 3.21 -11.17
N LYS A 21 1.70 3.90 -10.09
CA LYS A 21 2.56 4.11 -8.92
C LYS A 21 2.92 2.78 -8.24
N VAL A 22 1.98 1.84 -8.09
CA VAL A 22 2.27 0.49 -7.57
C VAL A 22 3.32 -0.21 -8.43
N LYS A 23 3.21 -0.17 -9.77
CA LYS A 23 4.22 -0.76 -10.67
C LYS A 23 5.59 -0.10 -10.51
N GLU A 24 5.65 1.22 -10.38
CA GLU A 24 6.90 1.93 -10.12
C GLU A 24 7.56 1.44 -8.82
N VAL A 25 6.76 1.29 -7.76
CA VAL A 25 7.24 0.80 -6.46
C VAL A 25 7.72 -0.65 -6.55
N VAL A 26 7.00 -1.54 -7.24
CA VAL A 26 7.45 -2.93 -7.47
C VAL A 26 8.83 -2.94 -8.11
N VAL A 27 9.04 -2.16 -9.17
CA VAL A 27 10.35 -2.07 -9.84
C VAL A 27 11.43 -1.54 -8.89
N GLN A 28 11.11 -0.62 -7.97
CA GLN A 28 12.07 -0.12 -6.98
C GLN A 28 12.46 -1.21 -5.96
N VAL A 29 11.48 -1.99 -5.49
CA VAL A 29 11.70 -3.12 -4.57
C VAL A 29 12.56 -4.19 -5.24
N GLU A 30 12.22 -4.59 -6.46
CA GLU A 30 12.98 -5.59 -7.22
C GLU A 30 14.41 -5.12 -7.54
N LYS A 31 14.61 -3.82 -7.80
CA LYS A 31 15.95 -3.22 -7.98
C LYS A 31 16.83 -3.29 -6.73
N LYS A 32 16.23 -3.38 -5.54
CA LYS A 32 16.97 -3.60 -4.28
C LYS A 32 17.30 -5.09 -4.05
N GLY A 33 16.87 -5.98 -4.94
CA GLY A 33 17.06 -7.43 -4.80
C GLY A 33 16.02 -8.11 -3.92
N LEU A 34 14.90 -7.44 -3.62
CA LEU A 34 13.79 -7.98 -2.84
C LEU A 34 12.69 -8.54 -3.77
N LEU A 35 11.93 -9.50 -3.26
CA LEU A 35 10.73 -10.04 -3.90
C LEU A 35 9.53 -9.13 -3.57
N ALA A 36 8.95 -8.50 -4.58
CA ALA A 36 7.77 -7.66 -4.40
C ALA A 36 6.47 -8.49 -4.33
N SER A 37 5.78 -8.42 -3.20
CA SER A 37 4.47 -9.05 -2.97
C SER A 37 3.36 -7.99 -3.01
N LEU A 38 2.41 -8.12 -3.94
CA LEU A 38 1.29 -7.19 -4.12
C LEU A 38 0.09 -7.53 -3.22
N GLU A 39 -0.63 -6.51 -2.75
CA GLU A 39 -1.79 -6.66 -1.86
C GLU A 39 -1.48 -7.59 -0.67
N HIS A 40 -0.29 -7.44 -0.08
CA HIS A 40 0.22 -8.34 0.94
C HIS A 40 -0.63 -8.26 2.22
N PHE A 41 -1.05 -9.42 2.70
CA PHE A 41 -1.95 -9.54 3.84
C PHE A 41 -1.18 -9.46 5.15
N LEU A 42 -1.61 -8.55 6.02
CA LEU A 42 -1.03 -8.35 7.34
C LEU A 42 -2.05 -8.69 8.43
N LYS A 43 -1.67 -9.63 9.29
CA LYS A 43 -2.35 -9.87 10.56
C LYS A 43 -1.66 -9.07 11.65
N LEU A 44 -2.35 -8.07 12.17
CA LEU A 44 -1.82 -7.20 13.22
C LEU A 44 -1.91 -7.88 14.59
N VAL A 45 -1.07 -7.45 15.53
CA VAL A 45 -1.07 -7.91 16.95
C VAL A 45 -2.42 -7.65 17.63
N THR A 46 -3.13 -6.61 17.19
CA THR A 46 -4.48 -6.26 17.65
C THR A 46 -5.56 -7.24 17.14
N GLY A 47 -5.20 -8.23 16.32
CA GLY A 47 -6.13 -9.13 15.65
C GLY A 47 -6.80 -8.54 14.40
N LYS A 48 -6.59 -7.25 14.12
CA LYS A 48 -7.08 -6.60 12.91
C LYS A 48 -6.34 -7.12 11.67
N ARG A 49 -7.06 -7.11 10.55
CA ARG A 49 -6.53 -7.50 9.24
C ARG A 49 -6.32 -6.26 8.40
N LYS A 50 -5.14 -6.13 7.82
CA LYS A 50 -4.78 -5.05 6.90
C LYS A 50 -4.17 -5.63 5.64
N PHE A 51 -4.15 -4.81 4.61
CA PHE A 51 -3.46 -5.08 3.36
C PHE A 51 -2.57 -3.90 3.07
N ILE A 52 -1.33 -4.19 2.67
CA ILE A 52 -0.39 -3.21 2.16
C ILE A 52 -0.31 -3.36 0.64
N ASP A 53 -0.12 -2.27 -0.10
CA ASP A 53 -0.09 -2.32 -1.56
C ASP A 53 1.08 -3.15 -2.10
N VAL A 54 2.27 -2.97 -1.53
CA VAL A 54 3.47 -3.75 -1.85
C VAL A 54 4.26 -4.07 -0.58
N ALA A 55 4.70 -5.32 -0.42
CA ALA A 55 5.72 -5.71 0.56
C ALA A 55 6.99 -6.15 -0.17
N GLY A 56 8.14 -5.66 0.27
CA GLY A 56 9.45 -6.16 -0.13
C GLY A 56 9.86 -7.30 0.78
N LEU A 57 10.01 -8.48 0.22
CA LEU A 57 10.42 -9.69 0.95
C LEU A 57 11.85 -10.07 0.58
N ASP A 58 12.60 -10.63 1.53
CA ASP A 58 13.89 -11.25 1.19
C ASP A 58 13.69 -12.61 0.49
N SER A 59 14.80 -13.28 0.16
CA SER A 59 14.77 -14.60 -0.48
C SER A 59 14.17 -15.71 0.40
N GLU A 60 14.09 -15.50 1.71
CA GLU A 60 13.50 -16.43 2.69
C GLU A 60 12.01 -16.12 2.93
N GLY A 61 11.49 -15.03 2.36
CA GLY A 61 10.11 -14.58 2.51
C GLY A 61 9.88 -13.71 3.75
N ASN A 62 10.93 -13.22 4.41
CA ASN A 62 10.79 -12.30 5.52
C ASN A 62 10.42 -10.89 5.02
N GLU A 63 9.56 -10.21 5.78
CA GLU A 63 9.07 -8.87 5.45
C GLU A 63 10.14 -7.82 5.79
N ILE A 64 10.78 -7.23 4.78
CA ILE A 64 11.88 -6.26 4.95
C ILE A 64 11.38 -4.82 4.88
N GLU A 65 10.46 -4.53 3.96
CA GLU A 65 9.88 -3.20 3.80
C GLU A 65 8.43 -3.27 3.34
N TYR A 66 7.65 -2.26 3.72
CA TYR A 66 6.27 -2.07 3.30
C TYR A 66 6.12 -0.78 2.52
N HIS A 67 5.31 -0.82 1.47
CA HIS A 67 5.02 0.35 0.66
C HIS A 67 3.51 0.52 0.49
N GLN A 68 3.01 1.64 0.99
CA GLN A 68 1.62 2.05 0.88
C GLN A 68 1.48 3.09 -0.23
N VAL A 69 0.59 2.86 -1.19
CA VAL A 69 0.33 3.78 -2.29
C VAL A 69 -1.01 4.46 -2.05
N GLY A 70 -1.03 5.79 -2.01
CA GLY A 70 -2.24 6.48 -1.57
C GLY A 70 -2.36 7.92 -2.05
N LYS A 71 -3.35 8.62 -1.49
CA LYS A 71 -3.56 10.04 -1.73
C LYS A 71 -2.96 10.88 -0.62
N GLU A 72 -2.35 11.99 -1.01
CA GLU A 72 -2.01 13.10 -0.12
C GLU A 72 -3.06 14.21 -0.18
N THR A 73 -3.15 14.94 0.92
CA THR A 73 -3.85 16.22 1.00
C THR A 73 -3.04 17.31 0.28
N LYS A 74 -3.66 18.44 -0.05
CA LYS A 74 -2.95 19.62 -0.61
C LYS A 74 -1.79 20.13 0.27
N LYS A 75 -1.76 19.75 1.54
CA LYS A 75 -0.70 20.09 2.50
C LYS A 75 0.46 19.07 2.51
N GLY A 76 0.46 18.09 1.60
CA GLY A 76 1.51 17.07 1.49
C GLY A 76 1.45 15.95 2.53
N LEU A 77 0.34 15.86 3.29
CA LEU A 77 0.15 14.79 4.29
C LEU A 77 -0.73 13.69 3.72
N PRO A 78 -0.47 12.39 3.99
CA PRO A 78 -1.37 11.32 3.59
C PRO A 78 -2.77 11.55 4.15
N VAL A 79 -3.81 11.17 3.42
CA VAL A 79 -5.18 11.29 3.92
C VAL A 79 -5.36 10.47 5.20
N LYS A 80 -6.32 10.85 6.05
CA LYS A 80 -6.50 10.25 7.38
C LYS A 80 -6.49 8.71 7.36
N ARG A 81 -7.21 8.11 6.41
CA ARG A 81 -7.26 6.64 6.26
C ARG A 81 -5.90 5.98 6.02
N GLU A 82 -5.02 6.63 5.25
CA GLU A 82 -3.67 6.13 4.97
C GLU A 82 -2.79 6.27 6.21
N ARG A 83 -2.87 7.42 6.91
CA ARG A 83 -2.14 7.64 8.17
C ARG A 83 -2.53 6.62 9.24
N ASP A 84 -3.83 6.43 9.45
CA ASP A 84 -4.34 5.46 10.44
C ASP A 84 -3.85 4.04 10.10
N THR A 85 -3.75 3.69 8.80
CA THR A 85 -3.26 2.37 8.37
C THR A 85 -1.75 2.21 8.59
N ILE A 86 -0.96 3.23 8.23
CA ILE A 86 0.50 3.24 8.47
C ILE A 86 0.79 3.14 9.97
N GLU A 87 0.10 3.92 10.79
CA GLU A 87 0.27 3.92 12.25
C GLU A 87 -0.11 2.57 12.86
N GLU A 88 -1.22 1.95 12.43
CA GLU A 88 -1.62 0.62 12.93
C GLU A 88 -0.63 -0.48 12.53
N ILE A 89 -0.07 -0.44 11.32
CA ILE A 89 0.92 -1.42 10.88
C ILE A 89 2.23 -1.19 11.62
N SER A 90 2.70 0.06 11.73
CA SER A 90 3.95 0.42 12.40
C SER A 90 3.94 0.05 13.88
N ASN A 91 2.79 0.20 14.56
CA ASN A 91 2.63 -0.25 15.95
C ASN A 91 2.57 -1.78 16.09
N SER A 92 2.41 -2.52 15.00
CA SER A 92 2.22 -3.97 15.01
C SER A 92 3.37 -4.76 14.39
N LYS A 93 4.19 -4.13 13.57
CA LYS A 93 5.26 -4.75 12.79
C LYS A 93 6.48 -3.86 12.92
N ASP A 94 7.61 -4.47 13.27
CA ASP A 94 8.90 -3.80 13.33
C ASP A 94 9.55 -3.80 11.93
N VAL A 95 8.85 -3.20 10.97
CA VAL A 95 9.21 -3.15 9.55
C VAL A 95 8.96 -1.74 9.05
N GLU A 96 9.89 -1.20 8.27
CA GLU A 96 9.79 0.16 7.75
C GLU A 96 8.64 0.30 6.74
N ILE A 97 7.87 1.39 6.83
CA ILE A 97 6.74 1.67 5.95
C ILE A 97 6.98 2.96 5.18
N TYR A 98 6.99 2.86 3.86
CA TYR A 98 7.13 3.97 2.94
C TYR A 98 5.78 4.32 2.31
N PHE A 99 5.44 5.61 2.31
CA PHE A 99 4.22 6.10 1.67
C PHE A 99 4.51 6.76 0.33
N HIS A 100 3.75 6.37 -0.70
CA HIS A 100 3.92 6.84 -2.07
C HIS A 100 2.64 7.52 -2.58
N PRO A 101 2.61 8.86 -2.69
CA PRO A 101 1.47 9.57 -3.26
C PRO A 101 1.37 9.37 -4.78
N TYR A 102 0.17 9.13 -5.29
CA TYR A 102 -0.10 9.11 -6.75
C TYR A 102 -0.83 10.35 -7.26
N ASN A 103 -1.21 11.27 -6.38
CA ASN A 103 -1.97 12.48 -6.70
C ASN A 103 -1.17 13.78 -6.50
N LYS A 104 0.16 13.68 -6.49
CA LYS A 104 1.04 14.84 -6.53
C LYS A 104 1.00 15.38 -7.97
N GLU A 105 0.37 16.54 -8.14
CA GLU A 105 0.49 17.41 -9.32
C GLU A 105 1.45 18.54 -8.99
#